data_AF-A0A2P8CLV5-F1
#
_entry.id   AF-A0A2P8CLV5-F1
#
_cell.length_a   1.000
_cell.length_b   1.000
_cell.length_c   1.000
_cell.angle_alpha   90.00
_cell.angle_beta   90.00
_cell.angle_gamma   90.00
#
_symmetry.space_group_name_H-M   'P 1'
#
loop_
_entity.id
_entity.type
_entity.pdbx_description
1 polymer ?
#
loop_
_entity_poly.entity_id
_entity_poly.type
_entity_poly.pdbx_seq_one_letter_code
_entity_poly.pdbx_strand_id
1 'polypeptide(L)'
;MSAFDARHEPLRFGYTLAAIDDIASNAAATVFWRGSLDRRRRTETAWSAIAELLYSAEEAPTRNDLFCAAWDACRSHARKDNSFHGWRQGYDAGTMRAYERFWALAANPCPGPESGVVERIALAQIWARLTPTHRRVLLALAAHEDYTRASEAIGVKYHSFLSMISKARRAFLALWHEGEEPSRPWGSDVRGKQPRTASVTSVAVRLRRRNRAKNGITGAPPRRVRAKRDIGVSDEELARRYRDGESITSIAASVGLAKSTVHVRIGPHLHA
;
A
#
# COMPACT_ATOMS: atom_id res chain seq x y z
N MET A 1 61.14 29.14 1.36
CA MET A 1 60.37 27.94 1.78
C MET A 1 59.16 27.84 0.89
N SER A 2 59.15 26.91 -0.07
CA SER A 2 57.97 26.66 -0.91
C SER A 2 56.85 26.12 -0.01
N ALA A 3 55.69 26.76 0.00
CA ALA A 3 54.53 26.29 0.73
C ALA A 3 54.10 24.94 0.17
N PHE A 4 54.05 23.91 1.02
CA PHE A 4 53.51 22.60 0.66
C PHE A 4 52.00 22.73 0.43
N ASP A 5 51.53 22.51 -0.81
CA ASP A 5 50.11 22.49 -1.14
C ASP A 5 49.68 21.03 -1.40
N ALA A 6 49.07 20.42 -0.38
CA ALA A 6 48.56 19.05 -0.43
C ALA A 6 47.55 18.81 -1.57
N ARG A 7 46.94 19.86 -2.13
CA ARG A 7 45.95 19.72 -3.21
C ARG A 7 46.57 19.28 -4.53
N HIS A 8 47.87 19.52 -4.71
CA HIS A 8 48.62 19.16 -5.90
C HIS A 8 49.47 17.91 -5.72
N GLU A 9 49.40 17.27 -4.56
CA GLU A 9 50.09 16.01 -4.30
C GLU A 9 49.48 14.89 -5.16
N PRO A 10 50.33 14.07 -5.83
CA PRO A 10 49.84 12.96 -6.61
C PRO A 10 49.31 11.84 -5.69
N LEU A 11 48.06 11.51 -5.89
CA LEU A 11 47.39 10.32 -5.39
C LEU A 11 47.62 9.15 -6.37
N ARG A 12 46.93 8.04 -6.12
CA ARG A 12 47.05 6.82 -6.94
C ARG A 12 46.74 7.12 -8.41
N PHE A 13 47.52 6.49 -9.29
CA PHE A 13 47.45 6.65 -10.75
C PHE A 13 47.70 8.08 -11.26
N GLY A 14 48.33 8.95 -10.46
CA GLY A 14 48.72 10.31 -10.86
C GLY A 14 47.60 11.35 -10.79
N TYR A 15 46.43 10.99 -10.26
CA TYR A 15 45.39 11.98 -9.95
C TYR A 15 45.81 12.85 -8.77
N THR A 16 45.43 14.13 -8.75
CA THR A 16 45.65 15.00 -7.58
C THR A 16 44.37 15.16 -6.80
N LEU A 17 44.47 15.58 -5.53
CA LEU A 17 43.29 15.88 -4.73
C LEU A 17 42.43 16.98 -5.38
N ALA A 18 43.05 18.02 -5.94
CA ALA A 18 42.35 19.05 -6.71
C ALA A 18 41.57 18.49 -7.90
N ALA A 19 42.14 17.52 -8.63
CA ALA A 19 41.47 16.88 -9.75
C ALA A 19 40.24 16.06 -9.29
N ILE A 20 40.34 15.38 -8.15
CA ILE A 20 39.22 14.62 -7.56
C ILE A 20 38.11 15.58 -7.11
N ASP A 21 38.46 16.67 -6.42
CA ASP A 21 37.50 17.66 -5.94
C ASP A 21 36.75 18.33 -7.10
N ASP A 22 37.46 18.64 -8.19
CA ASP A 22 36.85 19.17 -9.41
C ASP A 22 35.88 18.18 -10.06
N ILE A 23 36.27 16.91 -10.19
CA ILE A 23 35.40 15.86 -10.74
C ILE A 23 34.17 15.70 -9.86
N ALA A 24 34.33 15.60 -8.54
CA ALA A 24 33.24 15.43 -7.58
C ALA A 24 32.26 16.62 -7.64
N SER A 25 32.79 17.84 -7.62
CA SER A 25 31.98 19.07 -7.66
C SER A 25 31.20 19.20 -8.98
N ASN A 26 31.83 18.84 -10.10
CA ASN A 26 31.19 18.88 -11.41
C ASN A 26 30.15 17.77 -11.56
N ALA A 27 30.44 16.54 -11.11
CA ALA A 27 29.48 15.45 -11.08
C ALA A 27 28.25 15.81 -10.23
N ALA A 28 28.46 16.40 -9.05
CA ALA A 28 27.39 16.85 -8.16
C ALA A 28 26.52 17.97 -8.77
N ALA A 29 27.10 18.85 -9.59
CA ALA A 29 26.38 19.93 -10.27
C ALA A 29 25.57 19.43 -11.49
N THR A 30 26.08 18.42 -12.19
CA THR A 30 25.51 17.93 -13.45
C THR A 30 24.54 16.76 -13.29
N VAL A 31 24.59 16.05 -12.15
CA VAL A 31 23.68 14.92 -11.90
C VAL A 31 22.23 15.40 -11.84
N PHE A 32 21.47 15.08 -12.88
CA PHE A 32 20.04 15.38 -12.92
C PHE A 32 19.27 14.40 -12.03
N TRP A 33 18.72 14.90 -10.93
CA TRP A 33 17.86 14.11 -10.04
C TRP A 33 16.74 14.94 -9.41
N ARG A 34 15.53 14.36 -9.36
CA ARG A 34 14.39 14.90 -8.61
C ARG A 34 14.46 14.41 -7.16
N GLY A 35 14.96 15.25 -6.26
CA GLY A 35 15.07 14.93 -4.83
C GLY A 35 15.71 16.05 -4.03
N SER A 36 15.53 16.02 -2.71
CA SER A 36 15.96 17.04 -1.74
C SER A 36 17.45 16.99 -1.36
N LEU A 37 18.25 16.10 -1.96
CA LEU A 37 19.66 16.00 -1.62
C LEU A 37 20.37 17.32 -1.93
N ASP A 38 20.88 17.99 -0.90
CA ASP A 38 21.60 19.25 -1.05
C ASP A 38 22.91 19.04 -1.84
N ARG A 39 23.43 20.13 -2.40
CA ARG A 39 24.64 20.10 -3.24
C ARG A 39 25.87 19.61 -2.48
N ARG A 40 25.96 19.90 -1.17
CA ARG A 40 27.10 19.54 -0.34
C ARG A 40 27.19 18.02 -0.17
N ARG A 41 26.09 17.38 0.22
CA ARG A 41 25.94 15.92 0.33
C ARG A 41 26.19 15.21 -0.98
N ARG A 42 25.76 15.78 -2.12
CA ARG A 42 26.09 15.22 -3.44
C ARG A 42 27.58 15.22 -3.69
N THR A 43 28.25 16.33 -3.37
CA THR A 43 29.71 16.48 -3.54
C THR A 43 30.46 15.50 -2.64
N GLU A 44 30.09 15.40 -1.36
CA GLU A 44 30.66 14.43 -0.41
C GLU A 44 30.45 12.98 -0.89
N THR A 45 29.25 12.64 -1.38
CA THR A 45 28.92 11.31 -1.90
C THR A 45 29.72 10.98 -3.16
N ALA A 46 29.82 11.93 -4.09
CA ALA A 46 30.59 11.79 -5.31
C ALA A 46 32.08 11.59 -5.00
N TRP A 47 32.63 12.39 -4.09
CA TRP A 47 34.02 12.32 -3.66
C TRP A 47 34.34 10.95 -3.06
N SER A 48 33.51 10.44 -2.13
CA SER A 48 33.71 9.12 -1.52
C SER A 48 33.73 8.02 -2.57
N ALA A 49 32.79 8.05 -3.52
CA ALA A 49 32.72 7.04 -4.58
C ALA A 49 33.93 7.09 -5.53
N ILE A 50 34.42 8.29 -5.85
CA ILE A 50 35.64 8.46 -6.65
C ILE A 50 36.85 7.91 -5.91
N ALA A 51 36.99 8.23 -4.62
CA ALA A 51 38.09 7.73 -3.80
C ALA A 51 38.05 6.19 -3.66
N GLU A 52 36.88 5.62 -3.39
CA GLU A 52 36.68 4.17 -3.33
C GLU A 52 37.09 3.49 -4.64
N LEU A 53 36.58 3.96 -5.78
CA LEU A 53 36.94 3.42 -7.09
C LEU A 53 38.44 3.55 -7.37
N LEU A 54 39.02 4.71 -7.08
CA LEU A 54 40.43 4.99 -7.33
C LEU A 54 41.34 4.03 -6.55
N TYR A 55 41.00 3.71 -5.30
CA TYR A 55 41.80 2.82 -4.46
C TYR A 55 41.43 1.34 -4.59
N SER A 56 40.26 1.00 -5.15
CA SER A 56 39.89 -0.39 -5.44
C SER A 56 40.32 -0.86 -6.83
N ALA A 57 40.53 0.06 -7.78
CA ALA A 57 40.88 -0.29 -9.15
C ALA A 57 42.29 -0.89 -9.25
N GLU A 58 42.43 -1.98 -9.98
CA GLU A 58 43.73 -2.60 -10.28
C GLU A 58 44.51 -1.81 -11.34
N GLU A 59 43.78 -1.27 -12.32
CA GLU A 59 44.29 -0.42 -13.40
C GLU A 59 43.85 1.04 -13.23
N ALA A 60 44.54 1.96 -13.92
CA ALA A 60 44.24 3.39 -13.81
C ALA A 60 42.85 3.70 -14.40
N PRO A 61 41.85 4.10 -13.58
CA PRO A 61 40.53 4.44 -14.09
C PRO A 61 40.62 5.74 -14.91
N THR A 62 39.84 5.82 -15.98
CA THR A 62 39.76 7.05 -16.76
C THR A 62 38.96 8.11 -15.99
N ARG A 63 39.14 9.38 -16.35
CA ARG A 63 38.33 10.48 -15.78
C ARG A 63 36.83 10.23 -15.97
N ASN A 64 36.43 9.63 -17.08
CA ASN A 64 35.04 9.30 -17.36
C ASN A 64 34.50 8.21 -16.42
N ASP A 65 35.32 7.21 -16.07
CA ASP A 65 34.94 6.17 -15.10
C ASP A 65 34.68 6.76 -13.72
N LEU A 66 35.53 7.71 -13.29
CA LEU A 66 35.34 8.45 -12.04
C LEU A 66 34.04 9.27 -12.06
N PHE A 67 33.71 9.91 -13.19
CA PHE A 67 32.44 10.62 -13.37
C PHE A 67 31.22 9.69 -13.30
N CYS A 68 31.27 8.55 -13.98
CA CYS A 68 30.21 7.56 -13.96
C CYS A 68 29.98 7.02 -12.53
N ALA A 69 31.04 6.67 -11.81
CA ALA A 69 30.97 6.22 -10.43
C ALA A 69 30.34 7.27 -9.51
N ALA A 70 30.76 8.54 -9.64
CA ALA A 70 30.18 9.64 -8.90
C ALA A 70 28.68 9.82 -9.18
N TRP A 71 28.27 9.82 -10.45
CA TRP A 71 26.86 9.94 -10.83
C TRP A 71 26.01 8.79 -10.28
N ASP A 72 26.50 7.56 -10.39
CA ASP A 72 25.76 6.40 -9.91
C ASP A 72 25.65 6.37 -8.39
N ALA A 73 26.69 6.79 -7.67
CA ALA A 73 26.65 6.97 -6.23
C ALA A 73 25.62 8.04 -5.83
N CYS A 74 25.63 9.21 -6.46
CA CYS A 74 24.65 10.27 -6.20
C CYS A 74 23.21 9.80 -6.48
N ARG A 75 22.96 9.14 -7.62
CA ARG A 75 21.62 8.60 -7.96
C ARG A 75 21.18 7.52 -6.97
N SER A 76 22.09 6.62 -6.59
CA SER A 76 21.82 5.56 -5.62
C SER A 76 21.47 6.14 -4.25
N HIS A 77 22.24 7.11 -3.78
CA HIS A 77 21.97 7.81 -2.52
C HIS A 77 20.62 8.53 -2.58
N ALA A 78 20.35 9.29 -3.64
CA ALA A 78 19.08 10.00 -3.76
C ALA A 78 17.87 9.06 -3.91
N ARG A 79 18.03 7.87 -4.53
CA ARG A 79 17.00 6.81 -4.50
C ARG A 79 16.75 6.28 -3.10
N LYS A 80 17.80 6.03 -2.32
CA LYS A 80 17.70 5.55 -0.93
C LYS A 80 17.05 6.60 -0.04
N ASP A 81 17.48 7.85 -0.14
CA ASP A 81 16.92 9.00 0.57
C ASP A 81 15.44 9.17 0.25
N ASN A 82 15.09 9.23 -1.03
CA ASN A 82 13.69 9.29 -1.46
C ASN A 82 12.88 8.09 -0.94
N SER A 83 13.42 6.87 -1.02
CA SER A 83 12.74 5.67 -0.51
C SER A 83 12.59 5.70 1.01
N PHE A 84 13.56 6.23 1.75
CA PHE A 84 13.49 6.43 3.19
C PHE A 84 12.40 7.44 3.54
N HIS A 85 12.34 8.54 2.77
CA HIS A 85 11.26 9.50 2.88
C HIS A 85 9.92 8.92 2.45
N GLY A 86 9.89 7.77 1.76
CA GLY A 86 8.68 7.08 1.32
C GLY A 86 8.19 7.57 -0.04
N TRP A 87 9.04 8.21 -0.83
CA TRP A 87 8.78 8.51 -2.24
C TRP A 87 9.26 7.34 -3.12
N ARG A 88 8.38 6.86 -4.01
CA ARG A 88 8.74 5.82 -4.97
C ARG A 88 8.93 6.44 -6.35
N GLN A 89 10.10 6.23 -6.95
CA GLN A 89 10.40 6.69 -8.30
C GLN A 89 9.84 5.73 -9.35
N GLY A 90 9.30 6.26 -10.45
CA GLY A 90 8.77 5.50 -11.59
C GLY A 90 7.76 6.32 -12.42
N TYR A 91 7.13 5.70 -13.42
CA TYR A 91 6.03 6.30 -14.18
C TYR A 91 4.84 6.69 -13.27
N ASP A 92 4.63 5.90 -12.20
CA ASP A 92 3.70 6.17 -11.10
C ASP A 92 4.44 6.81 -9.91
N ALA A 93 5.15 7.92 -10.15
CA ALA A 93 5.82 8.65 -9.07
C ALA A 93 4.79 9.04 -8.00
N GLY A 94 4.96 8.53 -6.78
CA GLY A 94 3.97 8.69 -5.72
C GLY A 94 4.49 8.31 -4.35
N THR A 95 3.79 8.79 -3.33
CA THR A 95 4.04 8.45 -1.93
C THR A 95 3.70 6.99 -1.67
N MET A 96 4.58 6.28 -0.96
CA MET A 96 4.34 4.91 -0.52
C MET A 96 3.12 4.82 0.39
N ARG A 97 2.49 3.65 0.43
CA ARG A 97 1.39 3.38 1.35
C ARG A 97 1.83 3.66 2.79
N ALA A 98 1.07 4.53 3.48
CA ALA A 98 1.35 5.02 4.84
C ALA A 98 2.48 6.05 4.99
N TYR A 99 2.90 6.70 3.89
CA TYR A 99 3.83 7.86 3.91
C TYR A 99 3.41 8.93 4.92
N GLU A 100 2.18 9.44 4.79
CA GLU A 100 1.67 10.49 5.68
C GLU A 100 1.64 10.03 7.14
N ARG A 101 1.26 8.77 7.38
CA ARG A 101 1.24 8.19 8.73
C ARG A 101 2.64 8.10 9.35
N PHE A 102 3.67 7.80 8.56
CA PHE A 102 5.05 7.81 9.05
C PHE A 102 5.46 9.22 9.46
N TRP A 103 5.22 10.21 8.60
CA TRP A 103 5.61 11.59 8.88
C TRP A 103 4.79 12.24 10.00
N ALA A 104 3.49 11.93 10.09
CA ALA A 104 2.60 12.47 11.11
C ALA A 104 2.80 11.84 12.50
N LEU A 105 3.25 10.57 12.58
CA LEU A 105 3.30 9.84 13.87
C LEU A 105 4.70 9.37 14.29
N ALA A 106 5.53 8.92 13.35
CA ALA A 106 6.83 8.33 13.66
C ALA A 106 7.98 9.34 13.53
N ALA A 107 7.95 10.18 12.50
CA ALA A 107 8.95 11.23 12.30
C ALA A 107 8.63 12.52 13.06
N ASN A 108 7.40 12.66 13.57
CA ASN A 108 6.98 13.75 14.43
C ASN A 108 6.60 13.23 15.82
N PRO A 109 7.60 12.86 16.66
CA PRO A 109 7.34 12.28 17.98
C PRO A 109 6.67 13.25 18.96
N CYS A 110 6.74 14.55 18.68
CA CYS A 110 6.06 15.59 19.46
C CYS A 110 5.21 16.43 18.49
N PRO A 111 4.00 15.96 18.14
CA PRO A 111 3.10 16.76 17.31
C PRO A 111 2.79 18.07 18.02
N GLY A 112 2.75 19.17 17.26
CA GLY A 112 2.37 20.47 17.78
C GLY A 112 0.94 20.48 18.34
N PRO A 113 0.58 21.47 19.18
CA PRO A 113 -0.75 21.54 19.79
C PRO A 113 -1.88 21.78 18.76
N GLU A 114 -1.52 22.20 17.55
CA GLU A 114 -2.43 22.58 16.46
C GLU A 114 -3.47 21.49 16.18
N SER A 115 -3.06 20.22 16.05
CA SER A 115 -4.01 19.11 15.79
C SER A 115 -5.07 19.00 16.89
N GLY A 116 -4.67 19.11 18.16
CA GLY A 116 -5.61 19.03 19.28
C GLY A 116 -6.56 20.24 19.35
N VAL A 117 -6.08 21.43 18.97
CA VAL A 117 -6.91 22.63 18.87
C VAL A 117 -7.91 22.52 17.70
N VAL A 118 -7.44 22.12 16.53
CA VAL A 118 -8.26 21.92 15.32
C VAL A 118 -9.33 20.86 15.59
N GLU A 119 -8.97 19.71 16.16
CA GLU A 119 -9.92 18.65 16.49
C GLU A 119 -10.99 19.12 17.48
N ARG A 120 -10.61 19.90 18.51
CA ARG A 120 -11.55 20.43 19.50
C ARG A 120 -12.54 21.43 18.90
N ILE A 121 -12.05 22.33 18.06
CA ILE A 121 -12.89 23.33 17.37
C ILE A 121 -13.80 22.64 16.36
N ALA A 122 -13.26 21.75 15.53
CA ALA A 122 -14.01 21.00 14.54
C ALA A 122 -15.10 20.14 15.20
N LEU A 123 -14.77 19.43 16.30
CA LEU A 123 -15.74 18.67 17.06
C LEU A 123 -16.88 19.57 17.56
N ALA A 124 -16.60 20.75 18.13
CA ALA A 124 -17.63 21.66 18.61
C ALA A 124 -18.57 22.13 17.48
N GLN A 125 -18.01 22.48 16.32
CA GLN A 125 -18.77 22.92 15.15
C GLN A 125 -19.64 21.80 14.57
N ILE A 126 -19.08 20.61 14.40
CA ILE A 126 -19.78 19.43 13.86
C ILE A 126 -20.87 18.98 14.85
N TRP A 127 -20.56 18.98 16.15
CA TRP A 127 -21.50 18.56 17.19
C TRP A 127 -22.77 19.41 17.21
N ALA A 128 -22.64 20.72 16.99
CA ALA A 128 -23.79 21.62 16.89
C ALA A 128 -24.72 21.25 15.71
N ARG A 129 -24.15 20.79 14.59
CA ARG A 129 -24.86 20.48 13.33
C ARG A 129 -25.39 19.05 13.26
N LEU A 130 -24.94 18.15 14.14
CA LEU A 130 -25.46 16.80 14.21
C LEU A 130 -26.89 16.77 14.77
N THR A 131 -27.70 15.85 14.23
CA THR A 131 -29.05 15.61 14.76
C THR A 131 -28.98 15.14 16.22
N PRO A 132 -29.98 15.48 17.06
CA PRO A 132 -30.02 15.03 18.45
C PRO A 132 -29.89 13.51 18.60
N THR A 133 -30.48 12.74 17.68
CA THR A 133 -30.39 11.28 17.65
C THR A 133 -28.96 10.79 17.40
N HIS A 134 -28.24 11.39 16.45
CA HIS A 134 -26.84 11.03 16.19
C HIS A 134 -25.95 11.35 17.38
N ARG A 135 -26.12 12.54 17.99
CA ARG A 135 -25.39 12.91 19.21
C ARG A 135 -25.63 11.92 20.34
N ARG A 136 -26.88 11.54 20.60
CA ARG A 136 -27.26 10.59 21.66
C ARG A 136 -26.58 9.24 21.48
N VAL A 137 -26.54 8.72 20.27
CA VAL A 137 -25.92 7.42 19.95
C VAL A 137 -24.39 7.48 20.08
N LEU A 138 -23.77 8.56 19.61
CA LEU A 138 -22.32 8.76 19.74
C LEU A 138 -21.90 8.92 21.21
N LEU A 139 -22.66 9.70 22.00
CA LEU A 139 -22.42 9.85 23.44
C LEU A 139 -22.55 8.53 24.18
N ALA A 140 -23.59 7.75 23.90
CA ALA A 140 -23.78 6.45 24.53
C ALA A 140 -22.60 5.51 24.24
N LEU A 141 -22.12 5.46 23.00
CA LEU A 141 -20.95 4.64 22.67
C LEU A 141 -19.66 5.16 23.32
N ALA A 142 -19.51 6.48 23.44
CA ALA A 142 -18.36 7.09 24.11
C ALA A 142 -18.36 6.80 25.62
N ALA A 143 -19.52 6.82 26.28
CA ALA A 143 -19.64 6.59 27.71
C ALA A 143 -19.45 5.12 28.11
N HIS A 144 -19.91 4.18 27.28
CA HIS A 144 -19.92 2.76 27.63
C HIS A 144 -18.82 1.93 26.96
N GLU A 145 -18.19 2.45 25.90
CA GLU A 145 -17.16 1.81 25.07
C GLU A 145 -17.52 0.41 24.52
N ASP A 146 -18.76 -0.02 24.68
CA ASP A 146 -19.32 -1.31 24.30
C ASP A 146 -20.67 -1.10 23.62
N TYR A 147 -20.88 -1.76 22.48
CA TYR A 147 -22.08 -1.60 21.65
C TYR A 147 -23.35 -2.14 22.30
N THR A 148 -23.23 -3.24 23.06
CA THR A 148 -24.36 -3.86 23.75
C THR A 148 -24.82 -2.95 24.88
N ARG A 149 -23.89 -2.55 25.75
CA ARG A 149 -24.18 -1.63 26.87
C ARG A 149 -24.69 -0.28 26.40
N ALA A 150 -24.11 0.27 25.32
CA ALA A 150 -24.58 1.53 24.75
C ALA A 150 -26.00 1.42 24.16
N SER A 151 -26.35 0.27 23.58
CA SER A 151 -27.70 0.04 23.05
C SER A 151 -28.75 -0.06 24.16
N GLU A 152 -28.41 -0.74 25.25
CA GLU A 152 -29.25 -0.88 26.45
C GLU A 152 -29.45 0.48 27.13
N ALA A 153 -28.39 1.28 27.27
CA ALA A 153 -28.44 2.60 27.89
C ALA A 153 -29.37 3.59 27.17
N ILE A 154 -29.55 3.47 25.85
CA ILE A 154 -30.47 4.32 25.09
C ILE A 154 -31.82 3.64 24.79
N GLY A 155 -32.04 2.43 25.29
CA GLY A 155 -33.29 1.68 25.17
C GLY A 155 -33.60 1.17 23.77
N VAL A 156 -32.58 0.80 22.97
CA VAL A 156 -32.80 0.27 21.61
C VAL A 156 -32.20 -1.13 21.44
N LYS A 157 -32.76 -1.91 20.53
CA LYS A 157 -32.20 -3.22 20.14
C LYS A 157 -30.79 -3.06 19.57
N TYR A 158 -29.93 -4.02 19.85
CA TYR A 158 -28.53 -4.06 19.38
C TYR A 158 -28.36 -3.79 17.87
N HIS A 159 -29.10 -4.50 17.02
CA HIS A 159 -29.00 -4.31 15.56
C HIS A 159 -29.50 -2.94 15.09
N SER A 160 -30.51 -2.38 15.76
CA SER A 160 -30.97 -1.01 15.52
C SER A 160 -29.88 0.00 15.90
N PHE A 161 -29.21 -0.21 17.04
CA PHE A 161 -28.07 0.60 17.47
C PHE A 161 -26.94 0.60 16.43
N LEU A 162 -26.58 -0.58 15.89
CA LEU A 162 -25.55 -0.71 14.84
C LEU A 162 -25.91 0.07 13.56
N SER A 163 -27.18 0.10 13.17
CA SER A 163 -27.63 0.90 12.03
C SER A 163 -27.56 2.41 12.34
N MET A 164 -27.99 2.81 13.53
CA MET A 164 -27.97 4.20 13.98
C MET A 164 -26.55 4.75 14.09
N ILE A 165 -25.60 4.01 14.68
CA ILE A 165 -24.20 4.43 14.80
C ILE A 165 -23.53 4.52 13.42
N SER A 166 -23.86 3.62 12.49
CA SER A 166 -23.36 3.70 11.11
C SER A 166 -23.82 4.98 10.40
N LYS A 167 -25.08 5.39 10.58
CA LYS A 167 -25.62 6.65 10.05
C LYS A 167 -24.98 7.86 10.74
N ALA A 168 -24.86 7.83 12.06
CA ALA A 168 -24.23 8.90 12.84
C ALA A 168 -22.77 9.13 12.43
N ARG A 169 -21.99 8.06 12.25
CA ARG A 169 -20.58 8.14 11.78
C ARG A 169 -20.47 8.71 10.37
N ARG A 170 -21.36 8.32 9.46
CA ARG A 170 -21.39 8.89 8.10
C ARG A 170 -21.73 10.38 8.11
N ALA A 171 -22.71 10.78 8.93
CA ALA A 171 -23.08 12.19 9.06
C ALA A 171 -21.94 13.02 9.68
N PHE A 172 -21.29 12.51 10.73
CA PHE A 172 -20.11 13.15 11.31
C PHE A 172 -19.01 13.32 10.28
N LEU A 173 -18.69 12.25 9.53
CA LEU A 173 -17.60 12.25 8.56
C LEU A 173 -17.89 13.17 7.36
N ALA A 174 -19.15 13.25 6.91
CA ALA A 174 -19.55 14.19 5.87
C ALA A 174 -19.36 15.65 6.29
N LEU A 175 -19.66 15.97 7.56
CA LEU A 175 -19.43 17.31 8.11
C LEU A 175 -17.94 17.59 8.36
N TRP A 176 -17.17 16.57 8.71
CA TRP A 176 -15.71 16.67 8.88
C TRP A 176 -14.99 17.00 7.57
N HIS A 177 -15.49 16.46 6.45
CA HIS A 177 -14.95 16.69 5.11
C HIS A 177 -15.81 17.66 4.28
N GLU A 178 -16.52 18.59 4.92
CA GLU A 178 -17.33 19.56 4.17
C GLU A 178 -16.42 20.38 3.24
N GLY A 179 -16.66 20.27 1.92
CA GLY A 179 -15.80 20.88 0.88
C GLY A 179 -14.92 19.87 0.12
N GLU A 180 -14.85 18.62 0.56
CA GLU A 180 -14.12 17.52 -0.09
C GLU A 180 -15.05 16.33 -0.39
N GLU A 181 -14.64 15.40 -1.26
CA GLU A 181 -15.35 14.13 -1.41
C GLU A 181 -15.02 13.22 -0.21
N PRO A 182 -16.00 12.88 0.66
CA PRO A 182 -15.67 12.22 1.92
C PRO A 182 -15.15 10.80 1.68
N SER A 183 -13.98 10.50 2.26
CA SER A 183 -13.44 9.13 2.23
C SER A 183 -14.34 8.14 3.00
N ARG A 184 -14.31 6.85 2.63
CA ARG A 184 -15.03 5.82 3.40
C ARG A 184 -14.53 5.82 4.86
N PRO A 185 -15.40 5.61 5.88
CA PRO A 185 -14.99 5.57 7.28
C PRO A 185 -13.75 4.69 7.50
N TRP A 186 -12.75 5.25 8.19
CA TRP A 186 -11.43 4.65 8.30
C TRP A 186 -11.47 3.39 9.20
N GLY A 187 -11.46 2.23 8.55
CA GLY A 187 -11.31 0.94 9.23
C GLY A 187 -12.59 0.38 9.84
N SER A 188 -12.46 -0.81 10.41
CA SER A 188 -13.52 -1.47 11.16
C SER A 188 -13.29 -1.25 12.64
N ASP A 189 -14.30 -0.78 13.36
CA ASP A 189 -14.21 -0.67 14.81
C ASP A 189 -13.92 -2.06 15.43
N VAL A 190 -12.90 -2.09 16.28
CA VAL A 190 -12.38 -3.28 16.97
C VAL A 190 -12.76 -3.33 18.45
N ARG A 191 -13.48 -2.34 18.97
CA ARG A 191 -13.99 -2.37 20.35
C ARG A 191 -14.84 -3.62 20.59
N GLY A 192 -14.55 -4.34 21.68
CA GLY A 192 -15.19 -5.61 22.02
C GLY A 192 -14.75 -6.82 21.16
N LYS A 193 -13.86 -6.63 20.18
CA LYS A 193 -13.30 -7.73 19.38
C LYS A 193 -11.94 -8.14 19.93
N GLN A 194 -11.75 -9.44 20.11
CA GLN A 194 -10.41 -9.99 20.34
C GLN A 194 -9.51 -9.58 19.16
N PRO A 195 -8.24 -9.18 19.40
CA PRO A 195 -7.31 -8.86 18.35
C PRO A 195 -7.22 -10.07 17.40
N ARG A 196 -7.73 -9.90 16.18
CA ARG A 196 -7.61 -10.96 15.17
C ARG A 196 -6.15 -11.03 14.78
N THR A 197 -5.44 -12.02 15.31
CA THR A 197 -4.19 -12.50 14.72
C THR A 197 -4.45 -12.66 13.24
N ALA A 198 -3.69 -11.96 12.39
CA ALA A 198 -3.90 -12.00 10.95
C ALA A 198 -3.96 -13.47 10.52
N SER A 199 -5.09 -13.90 9.94
CA SER A 199 -5.25 -15.34 9.67
C SER A 199 -4.12 -15.78 8.76
N VAL A 200 -3.56 -16.96 9.01
CA VAL A 200 -2.49 -17.58 8.20
C VAL A 200 -2.84 -17.53 6.70
N THR A 201 -4.14 -17.64 6.39
CA THR A 201 -4.69 -17.49 5.03
C THR A 201 -4.45 -16.10 4.43
N SER A 202 -4.66 -15.02 5.19
CA SER A 202 -4.45 -13.64 4.73
C SER A 202 -2.97 -13.32 4.52
N VAL A 203 -2.10 -13.86 5.38
CA VAL A 203 -0.64 -13.75 5.27
C VAL A 203 -0.15 -14.54 4.06
N ALA A 204 -0.62 -15.78 3.87
CA ALA A 204 -0.27 -16.62 2.73
C ALA A 204 -0.73 -16.03 1.40
N VAL A 205 -1.92 -15.41 1.34
CA VAL A 205 -2.41 -14.73 0.12
C VAL A 205 -1.54 -13.52 -0.22
N ARG A 206 -1.12 -12.72 0.77
CA ARG A 206 -0.17 -11.61 0.56
C ARG A 206 1.20 -12.12 0.10
N LEU A 207 1.72 -13.17 0.72
CA LEU A 207 3.01 -13.76 0.36
C LEU A 207 3.01 -14.27 -1.08
N ARG A 208 1.94 -14.98 -1.49
CA ARG A 208 1.77 -15.49 -2.86
C ARG A 208 1.65 -14.37 -3.90
N ARG A 209 0.93 -13.29 -3.59
CA ARG A 209 0.87 -12.10 -4.47
C ARG A 209 2.24 -11.45 -4.61
N ARG A 210 2.99 -11.33 -3.51
CA ARG A 210 4.35 -10.76 -3.50
C ARG A 210 5.33 -11.61 -4.31
N ASN A 211 5.28 -12.93 -4.18
CA ASN A 211 6.14 -13.84 -4.95
C ASN A 211 5.79 -13.84 -6.45
N ARG A 212 4.50 -13.74 -6.81
CA ARG A 212 4.09 -13.58 -8.22
C ARG A 212 4.62 -12.30 -8.85
N ALA A 213 4.56 -11.18 -8.12
CA ALA A 213 5.10 -9.91 -8.59
C ALA A 213 6.62 -9.95 -8.75
N LYS A 214 7.34 -10.66 -7.86
CA LYS A 214 8.79 -10.91 -7.99
C LYS A 214 9.14 -11.77 -9.21
N ASN A 215 8.28 -12.72 -9.57
CA ASN A 215 8.52 -13.67 -10.65
C ASN A 215 8.01 -13.19 -12.03
N GLY A 216 7.60 -11.92 -12.18
CA GLY A 216 7.18 -11.37 -13.47
C GLY A 216 5.89 -11.96 -14.06
N ILE A 217 5.09 -12.68 -13.26
CA ILE A 217 3.84 -13.29 -13.75
C ILE A 217 2.74 -12.23 -13.76
N THR A 218 2.66 -11.45 -14.84
CA THR A 218 1.54 -10.55 -15.14
C THR A 218 0.43 -11.34 -15.84
N GLY A 219 -0.53 -11.81 -15.05
CA GLY A 219 -1.72 -12.49 -15.54
C GLY A 219 -2.58 -13.04 -14.40
N ALA A 220 -3.90 -12.99 -14.56
CA ALA A 220 -4.80 -13.68 -13.65
C ALA A 220 -4.41 -15.18 -13.62
N PRO A 221 -4.43 -15.85 -12.45
CA PRO A 221 -4.19 -17.30 -12.42
C PRO A 221 -5.12 -18.00 -13.42
N PRO A 222 -4.65 -19.02 -14.16
CA PRO A 222 -5.57 -19.84 -14.94
C PRO A 222 -6.64 -20.33 -13.97
N ARG A 223 -7.92 -20.07 -14.29
CA ARG A 223 -9.04 -20.62 -13.54
C ARG A 223 -8.81 -22.12 -13.50
N ARG A 224 -8.57 -22.68 -12.31
CA ARG A 224 -8.57 -24.13 -12.13
C ARG A 224 -9.96 -24.60 -12.54
N VAL A 225 -10.09 -25.11 -13.76
CA VAL A 225 -11.26 -25.86 -14.18
C VAL A 225 -11.30 -27.05 -13.23
N ARG A 226 -12.24 -27.04 -12.28
CA ARG A 226 -12.47 -28.23 -11.45
C ARG A 226 -12.76 -29.36 -12.43
N ALA A 227 -11.98 -30.44 -12.36
CA ALA A 227 -12.27 -31.65 -13.11
C ALA A 227 -13.74 -32.01 -12.86
N LYS A 228 -14.52 -32.12 -13.94
CA LYS A 228 -15.93 -32.50 -13.85
C LYS A 228 -15.98 -33.86 -13.15
N ARG A 229 -16.76 -33.98 -12.07
CA ARG A 229 -16.97 -35.26 -11.37
C ARG A 229 -17.57 -36.26 -12.37
N ASP A 230 -16.92 -37.40 -12.59
CA ASP A 230 -17.55 -38.45 -13.38
C ASP A 230 -18.76 -38.99 -12.62
N ILE A 231 -19.91 -39.02 -13.28
CA ILE A 231 -21.21 -39.45 -12.70
C ILE A 231 -21.75 -40.68 -13.43
N GLY A 232 -20.97 -41.28 -14.33
CA GLY A 232 -21.39 -42.47 -15.10
C GLY A 232 -22.48 -42.21 -16.15
N VAL A 233 -22.92 -40.95 -16.30
CA VAL A 233 -23.93 -40.49 -17.27
C VAL A 233 -23.38 -39.27 -17.99
N SER A 234 -23.46 -39.27 -19.32
CA SER A 234 -22.93 -38.18 -20.16
C SER A 234 -23.80 -36.92 -20.03
N ASP A 235 -23.18 -35.75 -20.23
CA ASP A 235 -23.90 -34.46 -20.20
C ASP A 235 -24.97 -34.40 -21.33
N GLU A 236 -24.76 -35.10 -22.44
CA GLU A 236 -25.73 -35.26 -23.56
C GLU A 236 -26.96 -36.09 -23.17
N GLU A 237 -26.76 -37.14 -22.37
CA GLU A 237 -27.88 -37.97 -21.88
C GLU A 237 -28.77 -37.19 -20.92
N LEU A 238 -28.17 -36.38 -20.05
CA LEU A 238 -28.93 -35.48 -19.18
C LEU A 238 -29.73 -34.45 -19.98
N ALA A 239 -29.16 -33.92 -21.06
CA ALA A 239 -29.84 -32.97 -21.95
C ALA A 239 -30.99 -33.61 -22.73
N ARG A 240 -30.85 -34.88 -23.15
CA ARG A 240 -31.90 -35.65 -23.81
C ARG A 240 -33.10 -35.85 -22.87
N ARG A 241 -32.87 -36.34 -21.66
CA ARG A 241 -33.91 -36.50 -20.63
C ARG A 241 -34.68 -35.22 -20.35
N TYR A 242 -33.97 -34.09 -20.31
CA TYR A 242 -34.60 -32.78 -20.15
C TYR A 242 -35.47 -32.39 -21.35
N ARG A 243 -35.02 -32.66 -22.58
CA ARG A 243 -35.82 -32.44 -23.80
C ARG A 243 -37.05 -33.35 -23.87
N ASP A 244 -36.95 -34.57 -23.35
CA ASP A 244 -38.05 -35.53 -23.25
C ASP A 244 -39.07 -35.16 -22.14
N GLY A 245 -38.89 -34.01 -21.48
CA GLY A 245 -39.83 -33.44 -20.51
C GLY A 245 -39.53 -33.76 -19.05
N GLU A 246 -38.44 -34.46 -18.75
CA GLU A 246 -38.04 -34.74 -17.38
C GLU A 246 -37.54 -33.45 -16.69
N SER A 247 -38.04 -33.16 -15.48
CA SER A 247 -37.63 -31.95 -14.76
C SER A 247 -36.17 -32.02 -14.28
N ILE A 248 -35.47 -30.89 -14.26
CA ILE A 248 -34.08 -30.78 -13.77
C ILE A 248 -33.94 -31.34 -12.34
N THR A 249 -34.98 -31.20 -11.52
CA THR A 249 -35.02 -31.73 -10.14
C THR A 249 -35.05 -33.26 -10.11
N SER A 250 -35.83 -33.89 -11.00
CA SER A 250 -35.89 -35.36 -11.15
C SER A 250 -34.56 -35.92 -11.63
N ILE A 251 -33.99 -35.31 -12.67
CA ILE A 251 -32.68 -35.69 -13.23
C ILE A 251 -31.59 -35.55 -12.16
N ALA A 252 -31.60 -34.45 -11.39
CA ALA A 252 -30.64 -34.22 -10.31
C ALA A 252 -30.73 -35.27 -9.20
N ALA A 253 -31.95 -35.68 -8.83
CA ALA A 253 -32.17 -36.73 -7.84
C ALA A 253 -31.68 -38.09 -8.35
N SER A 254 -31.90 -38.44 -9.62
CA SER A 254 -31.50 -39.73 -10.17
C SER A 254 -30.00 -39.92 -10.29
N VAL A 255 -29.23 -38.85 -10.53
CA VAL A 255 -27.77 -38.90 -10.66
C VAL A 255 -27.00 -38.41 -9.42
N GLY A 256 -27.71 -38.13 -8.32
CA GLY A 256 -27.11 -37.69 -7.05
C GLY A 256 -26.39 -36.34 -7.13
N LEU A 257 -26.87 -35.43 -7.98
CA LEU A 257 -26.30 -34.09 -8.15
C LEU A 257 -27.23 -33.00 -7.62
N ALA A 258 -26.66 -31.82 -7.35
CA ALA A 258 -27.46 -30.63 -7.10
C ALA A 258 -28.09 -30.13 -8.41
N LYS A 259 -29.32 -29.58 -8.33
CA LYS A 259 -30.05 -28.98 -9.48
C LYS A 259 -29.20 -27.98 -10.28
N SER A 260 -28.43 -27.14 -9.58
CA SER A 260 -27.55 -26.14 -10.21
C SER A 260 -26.43 -26.79 -11.03
N THR A 261 -25.89 -27.93 -10.58
CA THR A 261 -24.86 -28.68 -11.30
C THR A 261 -25.40 -29.30 -12.58
N VAL A 262 -26.63 -29.85 -12.54
CA VAL A 262 -27.30 -30.38 -13.74
C VAL A 262 -27.57 -29.26 -14.75
N HIS A 263 -28.09 -28.12 -14.29
CA HIS A 263 -28.35 -26.96 -15.15
C HIS A 263 -27.09 -26.44 -15.86
N VAL A 264 -25.95 -26.39 -15.16
CA VAL A 264 -24.66 -25.98 -15.75
C VAL A 264 -24.15 -27.00 -16.77
N ARG A 265 -24.41 -28.30 -16.57
CA ARG A 265 -23.97 -29.37 -17.46
C ARG A 265 -24.77 -29.47 -18.74
N ILE A 266 -26.09 -29.32 -18.66
CA ILE A 266 -26.96 -29.40 -19.86
C ILE A 266 -26.92 -28.11 -20.69
N GLY A 267 -26.64 -26.95 -20.07
CA GLY A 267 -26.69 -25.64 -20.75
C GLY A 267 -25.99 -25.56 -22.11
N PRO A 268 -24.76 -26.09 -22.27
CA PRO A 268 -24.09 -26.15 -23.57
C PRO A 268 -24.79 -27.02 -24.64
N HIS A 269 -25.59 -28.00 -24.23
CA HIS A 269 -26.27 -28.99 -25.08
C HIS A 269 -27.76 -28.68 -25.33
N LEU A 270 -28.26 -27.56 -24.81
CA LEU A 270 -29.63 -27.07 -25.07
C LEU A 270 -29.69 -26.10 -26.27
N HIS A 271 -28.54 -25.65 -26.75
CA HIS A 271 -28.41 -24.69 -27.85
C HIS A 271 -27.68 -25.28 -29.08
N ALA A 272 -27.45 -26.59 -29.07
CA ALA A 272 -26.90 -27.38 -30.17
C ALA A 272 -28.01 -28.21 -30.81
#